data_AF-A0A2K4WB70-F1
#
_entry.id   AF-A0A2K4WB70-F1
#
_cell.length_a   1.000
_cell.length_b   1.000
_cell.length_c   1.000
_cell.angle_alpha   90.00
_cell.angle_beta   90.00
_cell.angle_gamma   90.00
#
_symmetry.space_group_name_H-M   'P 1'
#
loop_
_entity.id
_entity.type
_entity.pdbx_description
1 polymer ?
#
loop_
_entity_poly.entity_id
_entity_poly.type
_entity_poly.pdbx_seq_one_letter_code
_entity_poly.pdbx_strand_id
1 'polypeptide(L)'
;MSSHPAGTRQKKLFSQNDYLAPLPLPTGQQPVDSLNIIWRKNEVYLDIGCYSVGSAVMVIWPMMIMFISLAYGLNDIDLLWLGGIITGIPTLMLVQGLLRPTPSPVRFNRQRREVCVPRDNGEYWIVPWESVTAAATQCSSISQAGRVTMGLLFIGFENPDAEASEDNKHFSMGFNCGGGETAMALWECMRSYMEIGPDAVSDRTSRFNRPKGIWASYLDDLVAAAQRKGWFLTLLWEGFFGLLIFNTLLIDVLERWKLSPPPDLEHPDIVEWSKSLPPEQWATPSPELLAALAPQAATS
;
A
#
# COMPACT_ATOMS: atom_id res chain seq x y z
N MET A 1 10.48 16.21 -7.11
CA MET A 1 9.31 16.93 -6.52
C MET A 1 9.85 18.18 -5.86
N SER A 2 9.23 19.35 -5.96
CA SER A 2 9.71 20.52 -5.19
C SER A 2 9.63 20.21 -3.69
N SER A 3 10.75 20.30 -2.98
CA SER A 3 10.84 19.97 -1.55
C SER A 3 10.06 20.98 -0.72
N HIS A 4 8.79 20.69 -0.44
CA HIS A 4 7.99 21.46 0.50
C HIS A 4 8.22 20.91 1.92
N PRO A 5 8.35 21.78 2.94
CA PRO A 5 8.60 21.31 4.30
C PRO A 5 7.42 20.49 4.83
N ALA A 6 7.70 19.44 5.61
CA ALA A 6 6.69 18.64 6.28
C ALA A 6 5.74 19.49 7.14
N GLY A 7 4.47 19.10 7.19
CA GLY A 7 3.41 19.83 7.88
C GLY A 7 2.79 20.95 7.04
N THR A 8 3.30 21.23 5.83
CA THR A 8 2.70 22.22 4.94
C THR A 8 1.44 21.67 4.28
N ARG A 9 0.33 22.41 4.38
CA ARG A 9 -0.93 22.13 3.66
C ARG A 9 -1.15 23.14 2.55
N GLN A 10 -1.20 22.67 1.30
CA GLN A 10 -1.55 23.47 0.14
C GLN A 10 -2.95 23.11 -0.35
N LYS A 11 -3.93 23.99 -0.07
CA LYS A 11 -5.32 23.81 -0.51
C LYS A 11 -5.65 24.75 -1.67
N LYS A 12 -6.10 24.18 -2.79
CA LYS A 12 -6.68 24.84 -3.96
C LYS A 12 -8.17 24.50 -4.03
N LEU A 13 -8.91 25.11 -4.97
CA LEU A 13 -10.36 24.95 -5.11
C LEU A 13 -10.80 23.48 -5.24
N PHE A 14 -10.05 22.70 -6.04
CA PHE A 14 -10.33 21.31 -6.37
C PHE A 14 -9.21 20.35 -5.99
N SER A 15 -8.19 20.80 -5.26
CA SER A 15 -7.05 19.96 -4.92
C SER A 15 -6.49 20.35 -3.57
N GLN A 16 -5.97 19.38 -2.82
CA GLN A 16 -5.23 19.62 -1.60
C GLN A 16 -4.05 18.67 -1.55
N ASN A 17 -2.88 19.21 -1.20
CA ASN A 17 -1.66 18.46 -0.95
C ASN A 17 -1.24 18.72 0.50
N ASP A 18 -1.16 17.66 1.28
CA ASP A 18 -0.59 17.69 2.63
C ASP A 18 0.82 17.05 2.55
N TYR A 19 1.86 17.85 2.71
CA TYR A 19 3.25 17.38 2.67
C TYR A 19 3.63 16.81 4.04
N LEU A 20 3.96 15.52 4.09
CA LEU A 20 4.20 14.74 5.30
C LEU A 20 5.70 14.52 5.58
N ALA A 21 6.54 14.59 4.54
CA ALA A 21 8.00 14.51 4.62
C ALA A 21 8.62 15.29 3.42
N PRO A 22 9.86 15.81 3.49
CA PRO A 22 11.00 15.37 4.30
C PRO A 22 10.95 15.83 5.77
N LEU A 23 11.75 15.20 6.64
CA LEU A 23 11.65 15.24 8.10
C LEU A 23 10.30 14.66 8.59
N PRO A 24 10.24 13.36 8.88
CA PRO A 24 8.98 12.63 9.03
C PRO A 24 8.29 12.94 10.37
N LEU A 25 7.56 14.05 10.42
CA LEU A 25 6.84 14.51 11.61
C LEU A 25 5.54 13.72 11.82
N PRO A 26 5.10 13.52 13.08
CA PRO A 26 3.81 12.94 13.40
C PRO A 26 2.65 13.74 12.79
N THR A 27 1.72 13.05 12.15
CA THR A 27 0.51 13.63 11.56
C THR A 27 -0.67 13.69 12.53
N GLY A 28 -0.54 13.03 13.70
CA GLY A 28 -1.63 12.87 14.69
C GLY A 28 -2.62 11.75 14.36
N GLN A 29 -2.49 11.10 13.20
CA GLN A 29 -3.31 9.95 12.83
C GLN A 29 -2.75 8.65 13.42
N GLN A 30 -3.62 7.64 13.59
CA GLN A 30 -3.20 6.31 14.00
C GLN A 30 -2.66 5.52 12.79
N PRO A 31 -1.62 4.68 12.95
CA PRO A 31 -1.10 3.86 11.87
C PRO A 31 -2.11 2.79 11.45
N VAL A 32 -2.61 2.87 10.22
CA VAL A 32 -3.56 1.90 9.66
C VAL A 32 -3.14 1.45 8.25
N ASP A 33 -2.79 0.16 8.12
CA ASP A 33 -2.46 -0.46 6.84
C ASP A 33 -3.73 -0.83 6.04
N SER A 34 -4.40 0.21 5.53
CA SER A 34 -5.67 0.08 4.80
C SER A 34 -5.57 -0.68 3.48
N LEU A 35 -4.40 -0.66 2.85
CA LEU A 35 -4.14 -1.32 1.56
C LEU A 35 -3.44 -2.67 1.69
N ASN A 36 -3.07 -3.07 2.90
CA ASN A 36 -2.18 -4.19 3.15
C ASN A 36 -0.88 -4.05 2.32
N ILE A 37 -0.15 -2.95 2.50
CA ILE A 37 1.11 -2.72 1.78
C ILE A 37 2.30 -3.40 2.47
N ILE A 38 2.15 -3.78 3.74
CA ILE A 38 3.21 -4.41 4.52
C ILE A 38 3.34 -5.88 4.11
N TRP A 39 4.51 -6.24 3.58
CA TRP A 39 4.84 -7.59 3.11
C TRP A 39 5.62 -8.39 4.15
N ARG A 40 6.58 -7.74 4.80
CA ARG A 40 7.33 -8.28 5.94
C ARG A 40 7.52 -7.20 6.98
N LYS A 41 7.50 -7.59 8.25
CA LYS A 41 7.79 -6.70 9.38
C LYS A 41 8.57 -7.47 10.43
N ASN A 42 9.69 -6.91 10.88
CA ASN A 42 10.46 -7.41 12.01
C ASN A 42 11.17 -6.24 12.72
N GLU A 43 12.01 -6.53 13.71
CA GLU A 43 12.75 -5.52 14.50
C GLU A 43 13.79 -4.71 13.70
N VAL A 44 14.21 -5.21 12.54
CA VAL A 44 15.27 -4.61 11.72
C VAL A 44 14.70 -3.81 10.56
N TYR A 45 13.80 -4.44 9.80
CA TYR A 45 13.24 -3.86 8.59
C TYR A 45 11.74 -4.12 8.37
N LEU A 46 11.15 -3.24 7.56
CA LEU A 46 9.78 -3.29 7.05
C LEU A 46 9.84 -3.30 5.52
N ASP A 47 9.25 -4.32 4.91
CA ASP A 47 9.11 -4.43 3.46
C ASP A 47 7.73 -3.93 3.03
N ILE A 48 7.73 -2.98 2.09
CA ILE A 48 6.52 -2.39 1.53
C ILE A 48 6.44 -2.68 0.05
N GLY A 49 5.31 -3.22 -0.37
CA GLY A 49 5.00 -3.46 -1.76
C GLY A 49 3.63 -2.94 -2.15
N CYS A 50 3.51 -2.49 -3.40
CA CYS A 50 2.24 -2.05 -3.97
C CYS A 50 1.82 -3.04 -5.06
N TYR A 51 1.07 -4.08 -4.69
CA TYR A 51 0.50 -5.04 -5.63
C TYR A 51 -0.87 -5.52 -5.15
N SER A 52 -1.94 -4.97 -5.72
CA SER A 52 -3.32 -5.28 -5.31
C SER A 52 -4.06 -6.10 -6.36
N VAL A 53 -3.93 -7.43 -6.28
CA VAL A 53 -4.72 -8.36 -7.09
C VAL A 53 -6.20 -8.27 -6.73
N GLY A 54 -6.50 -8.13 -5.43
CA GLY A 54 -7.87 -8.07 -4.92
C GLY A 54 -8.68 -6.91 -5.50
N SER A 55 -8.10 -5.71 -5.59
CA SER A 55 -8.79 -4.55 -6.16
C SER A 55 -9.20 -4.77 -7.62
N ALA A 56 -8.36 -5.44 -8.43
CA ALA A 56 -8.70 -5.74 -9.81
C ALA A 56 -9.86 -6.74 -9.91
N VAL A 57 -9.82 -7.83 -9.15
CA VAL A 57 -10.89 -8.85 -9.13
C VAL A 57 -12.21 -8.25 -8.63
N MET A 58 -12.17 -7.42 -7.58
CA MET A 58 -13.36 -6.74 -7.02
C MET A 58 -14.01 -5.75 -7.99
N VAL A 59 -13.33 -5.32 -9.05
CA VAL A 59 -13.91 -4.48 -10.11
C VAL A 59 -14.38 -5.34 -11.27
N ILE A 60 -13.54 -6.26 -11.74
CA ILE A 60 -13.80 -7.08 -12.94
C ILE A 60 -14.96 -8.05 -12.70
N TRP A 61 -14.95 -8.77 -11.56
CA TRP A 61 -15.90 -9.84 -11.30
C TRP A 61 -17.36 -9.36 -11.14
N PRO A 62 -17.68 -8.32 -10.35
CA PRO A 62 -19.04 -7.79 -10.31
C PRO A 62 -19.51 -7.25 -11.66
N MET A 63 -18.62 -6.59 -12.43
CA MET A 63 -18.98 -6.12 -13.78
C MET A 63 -19.33 -7.29 -14.70
N MET A 64 -18.56 -8.38 -14.67
CA MET A 64 -18.88 -9.59 -15.44
C MET A 64 -20.24 -10.16 -15.03
N ILE A 65 -20.51 -10.33 -13.73
CA ILE A 65 -21.81 -10.82 -13.25
C ILE A 65 -22.95 -9.90 -13.69
N MET A 66 -22.76 -8.58 -13.59
CA MET A 66 -23.76 -7.59 -13.99
C MET A 66 -24.14 -7.73 -15.46
N PHE A 67 -23.15 -7.77 -16.37
CA PHE A 67 -23.41 -7.91 -17.80
C PHE A 67 -24.02 -9.27 -18.16
N ILE A 68 -23.57 -10.36 -17.54
CA ILE A 68 -24.15 -11.70 -17.73
C ILE A 68 -25.62 -11.72 -17.29
N SER A 69 -25.90 -11.15 -16.10
CA SER A 69 -27.25 -11.11 -15.53
C SER A 69 -28.18 -10.24 -16.37
N LEU A 70 -27.69 -9.10 -16.88
CA LEU A 70 -28.47 -8.20 -17.72
C LEU A 70 -28.75 -8.81 -19.10
N ALA A 71 -27.74 -9.43 -19.73
CA ALA A 71 -27.90 -10.13 -21.00
C ALA A 71 -28.91 -11.28 -20.88
N TYR A 72 -28.85 -12.06 -19.80
CA TYR A 72 -29.82 -13.12 -19.53
C TYR A 72 -31.23 -12.56 -19.25
N GLY A 73 -31.35 -11.54 -18.40
CA GLY A 73 -32.63 -10.98 -17.99
C GLY A 73 -33.37 -10.23 -19.11
N LEU A 74 -32.63 -9.59 -20.02
CA LEU A 74 -33.18 -8.88 -21.19
C LEU A 74 -33.19 -9.75 -22.46
N ASN A 75 -32.61 -10.95 -22.40
CA ASN A 75 -32.42 -11.85 -23.54
C ASN A 75 -31.73 -11.16 -24.74
N ASP A 76 -30.69 -10.39 -24.45
CA ASP A 76 -29.96 -9.56 -25.40
C ASP A 76 -28.47 -9.97 -25.44
N ILE A 77 -28.06 -10.53 -26.58
CA ILE A 77 -26.69 -11.01 -26.78
C ILE A 77 -25.70 -9.87 -27.02
N ASP A 78 -26.15 -8.70 -27.48
CA ASP A 78 -25.28 -7.56 -27.74
C ASP A 78 -24.71 -7.00 -26.43
N LEU A 79 -25.49 -7.08 -25.34
CA LEU A 79 -25.03 -6.76 -23.99
C LEU A 79 -23.93 -7.70 -23.49
N LEU A 80 -23.96 -8.97 -23.90
CA LEU A 80 -22.92 -9.94 -23.56
C LEU A 80 -21.62 -9.63 -24.30
N TRP A 81 -21.69 -9.27 -25.58
CA TRP A 81 -20.54 -8.81 -26.36
C TRP A 81 -19.94 -7.53 -25.78
N LEU A 82 -20.78 -6.54 -25.46
CA LEU A 82 -20.35 -5.29 -24.84
C LEU A 82 -19.66 -5.54 -23.50
N GLY A 83 -20.26 -6.36 -22.63
CA GLY A 83 -19.68 -6.75 -21.35
C GLY A 83 -18.34 -7.46 -21.51
N GLY A 84 -18.22 -8.34 -22.50
CA GLY A 84 -16.98 -9.03 -22.84
C GLY A 84 -15.86 -8.08 -23.29
N ILE A 85 -16.19 -7.06 -24.09
CA ILE A 85 -15.20 -6.04 -24.51
C ILE A 85 -14.76 -5.18 -23.32
N ILE A 86 -15.72 -4.70 -22.51
CA ILE A 86 -15.46 -3.82 -21.35
C ILE A 86 -14.62 -4.53 -20.29
N THR A 87 -14.95 -5.78 -19.97
CA THR A 87 -14.25 -6.57 -18.94
C THR A 87 -13.02 -7.30 -19.47
N GLY A 88 -12.97 -7.57 -20.78
CA GLY A 88 -11.88 -8.30 -21.43
C GLY A 88 -10.56 -7.57 -21.36
N ILE A 89 -10.51 -6.25 -21.65
CA ILE A 89 -9.25 -5.48 -21.60
C ILE A 89 -8.67 -5.46 -20.17
N PRO A 90 -9.41 -5.08 -19.11
CA PRO A 90 -8.92 -5.17 -17.73
C PRO A 90 -8.52 -6.59 -17.32
N THR A 91 -9.23 -7.62 -17.80
CA THR A 91 -8.88 -9.02 -17.52
C THR A 91 -7.54 -9.38 -18.16
N LEU A 92 -7.29 -8.98 -19.41
CA LEU A 92 -6.00 -9.19 -20.07
C LEU A 92 -4.87 -8.44 -19.35
N MET A 93 -5.12 -7.21 -18.88
CA MET A 93 -4.15 -6.45 -18.07
C MET A 93 -3.85 -7.14 -16.74
N LEU A 94 -4.87 -7.69 -16.05
CA LEU A 94 -4.69 -8.47 -14.83
C LEU A 94 -3.88 -9.73 -15.10
N VAL A 95 -4.21 -10.50 -16.16
CA VAL A 95 -3.45 -11.70 -16.54
C VAL A 95 -1.99 -11.33 -16.87
N GLN A 96 -1.76 -10.30 -17.67
CA GLN A 96 -0.40 -9.84 -17.98
C GLN A 96 0.36 -9.44 -16.70
N GLY A 97 -0.29 -8.70 -15.79
CA GLY A 97 0.29 -8.31 -14.51
C GLY A 97 0.64 -9.50 -13.63
N LEU A 98 -0.20 -10.54 -13.62
CA LEU A 98 0.02 -11.78 -12.89
C LEU A 98 1.15 -12.64 -13.49
N LEU A 99 1.38 -12.55 -14.81
CA LEU A 99 2.48 -13.25 -15.48
C LEU A 99 3.84 -12.54 -15.32
N ARG A 100 3.85 -11.21 -15.14
CA ARG A 100 5.09 -10.45 -14.89
C ARG A 100 5.66 -10.77 -13.51
N PRO A 101 6.99 -10.77 -13.31
CA PRO A 101 7.57 -10.92 -11.99
C PRO A 101 7.01 -9.87 -11.03
N THR A 102 6.80 -10.26 -9.78
CA THR A 102 6.36 -9.32 -8.74
C THR A 102 7.45 -8.27 -8.52
N PRO A 103 7.09 -6.98 -8.43
CA PRO A 103 8.08 -5.95 -8.15
C PRO A 103 8.73 -6.20 -6.78
N SER A 104 10.03 -5.92 -6.68
CA SER A 104 10.75 -6.01 -5.42
C SER A 104 10.21 -4.99 -4.41
N PRO A 105 10.18 -5.33 -3.11
CA PRO A 105 9.69 -4.41 -2.09
C PRO A 105 10.67 -3.25 -1.87
N VAL A 106 10.15 -2.10 -1.45
CA VAL A 106 10.96 -1.06 -0.83
C VAL A 106 11.15 -1.41 0.64
N ARG A 107 12.41 -1.51 1.07
CA ARG A 107 12.76 -1.97 2.42
C ARG A 107 13.20 -0.80 3.29
N PHE A 108 12.48 -0.55 4.36
CA PHE A 108 12.79 0.45 5.37
C PHE A 108 13.57 -0.21 6.50
N ASN A 109 14.80 0.24 6.79
CA ASN A 109 15.64 -0.29 7.86
C ASN A 109 15.69 0.69 9.02
N ARG A 110 15.03 0.32 10.11
CA ARG A 110 14.88 1.15 11.31
C ARG A 110 16.22 1.41 11.98
N GLN A 111 17.05 0.38 12.12
CA GLN A 111 18.30 0.43 12.87
C GLN A 111 19.33 1.34 12.20
N ARG A 112 19.34 1.39 10.87
CA ARG A 112 20.22 2.27 10.09
C ARG A 112 19.59 3.60 9.74
N ARG A 113 18.27 3.77 9.93
CA ARG A 113 17.48 4.93 9.47
C ARG A 113 17.68 5.21 7.98
N GLU A 114 17.59 4.16 7.18
CA GLU A 114 17.80 4.18 5.73
C GLU A 114 16.72 3.36 5.01
N VAL A 115 16.50 3.64 3.74
CA VAL A 115 15.51 2.97 2.89
C VAL A 115 16.20 2.45 1.63
N CYS A 116 16.07 1.15 1.39
CA CYS A 116 16.54 0.50 0.19
C CYS A 116 15.44 0.51 -0.89
N VAL A 117 15.72 1.16 -2.02
CA VAL A 117 14.83 1.28 -3.17
C VAL A 117 15.39 0.44 -4.33
N PRO A 118 14.72 -0.66 -4.73
CA PRO A 118 15.13 -1.45 -5.89
C PRO A 118 14.84 -0.71 -7.20
N ARG A 119 15.73 -0.84 -8.18
CA ARG A 119 15.57 -0.31 -9.55
C ARG A 119 15.48 -1.44 -10.57
N ASP A 120 14.86 -1.15 -11.71
CA ASP A 120 14.62 -2.13 -12.79
C ASP A 120 15.92 -2.73 -13.36
N ASN A 121 17.07 -2.07 -13.19
CA ASN A 121 18.38 -2.53 -13.65
C ASN A 121 19.08 -3.49 -12.67
N GLY A 122 18.44 -3.86 -11.55
CA GLY A 122 19.08 -4.61 -10.47
C GLY A 122 19.99 -3.77 -9.57
N GLU A 123 19.99 -2.44 -9.76
CA GLU A 123 20.61 -1.48 -8.87
C GLU A 123 19.73 -1.20 -7.65
N TYR A 124 20.35 -0.79 -6.56
CA TYR A 124 19.66 -0.43 -5.31
C TYR A 124 20.13 0.93 -4.85
N TRP A 125 19.19 1.78 -4.44
CA TRP A 125 19.51 3.04 -3.78
C TRP A 125 19.33 2.88 -2.29
N ILE A 126 20.31 3.34 -1.52
CA ILE A 126 20.20 3.47 -0.07
C ILE A 126 19.98 4.94 0.22
N VAL A 127 18.75 5.28 0.57
CA VAL A 127 18.32 6.67 0.79
C VAL A 127 18.15 6.90 2.29
N PRO A 128 18.71 7.97 2.87
CA PRO A 128 18.45 8.31 4.27
C PRO A 128 16.95 8.46 4.54
N TRP A 129 16.46 7.92 5.65
CA TRP A 129 15.04 7.96 6.00
C TRP A 129 14.50 9.41 6.08
N GLU A 130 15.32 10.34 6.54
CA GLU A 130 14.92 11.74 6.74
C GLU A 130 14.85 12.56 5.44
N SER A 131 15.48 12.07 4.35
CA SER A 131 15.36 12.66 3.01
C SER A 131 14.18 12.11 2.21
N VAL A 132 13.52 11.04 2.69
CA VAL A 132 12.31 10.51 2.05
C VAL A 132 11.24 11.59 2.05
N THR A 133 10.64 11.81 0.89
CA THR A 133 9.54 12.76 0.73
C THR A 133 8.21 12.02 0.73
N ALA A 134 7.18 12.61 1.32
CA ALA A 134 5.86 12.02 1.37
C ALA A 134 4.79 13.09 1.26
N ALA A 135 3.76 12.85 0.46
CA ALA A 135 2.65 13.77 0.28
C ALA A 135 1.33 13.03 0.13
N ALA A 136 0.33 13.43 0.92
CA ALA A 136 -1.05 13.03 0.73
C ALA A 136 -1.71 14.02 -0.24
N THR A 137 -1.97 13.57 -1.47
CA THR A 137 -2.59 14.37 -2.53
C THR A 137 -4.05 13.97 -2.69
N GLN A 138 -4.93 14.96 -2.78
CA GLN A 138 -6.34 14.77 -3.11
C GLN A 138 -6.79 15.73 -4.21
N CYS A 139 -7.68 15.24 -5.07
CA CYS A 139 -8.36 15.98 -6.12
C CYS A 139 -9.86 15.76 -5.99
N SER A 140 -10.64 16.83 -6.01
CA SER A 140 -12.11 16.80 -5.99
C SER A 140 -12.67 17.29 -7.31
N SER A 141 -13.59 16.55 -7.89
CA SER A 141 -14.41 16.97 -9.03
C SER A 141 -15.87 17.13 -8.61
N ILE A 142 -16.60 18.05 -9.24
CA ILE A 142 -18.03 18.27 -9.00
C ILE A 142 -18.78 17.91 -10.29
N SER A 143 -19.74 16.99 -10.17
CA SER A 143 -20.63 16.59 -11.26
C SER A 143 -22.10 16.73 -10.83
N GLN A 144 -23.04 16.44 -11.74
CA GLN A 144 -24.46 16.39 -11.38
C GLN A 144 -24.76 15.34 -10.30
N ALA A 145 -23.94 14.29 -10.18
CA ALA A 145 -24.03 13.28 -9.13
C ALA A 145 -23.41 13.73 -7.79
N GLY A 146 -22.95 14.98 -7.69
CA GLY A 146 -22.32 15.55 -6.50
C GLY A 146 -20.80 15.62 -6.59
N ARG A 147 -20.17 15.86 -5.44
CA ARG A 147 -18.72 16.01 -5.30
C ARG A 147 -18.07 14.63 -5.13
N VAL A 148 -17.13 14.31 -6.02
CA VAL A 148 -16.30 13.11 -5.95
C VAL A 148 -14.88 13.54 -5.57
N THR A 149 -14.29 12.89 -4.57
CA THR A 149 -12.89 13.15 -4.18
C THR A 149 -12.08 11.88 -4.32
N MET A 150 -10.96 11.98 -5.03
CA MET A 150 -9.98 10.91 -5.20
C MET A 150 -8.66 11.37 -4.58
N GLY A 151 -7.88 10.46 -4.01
CA GLY A 151 -6.59 10.81 -3.47
C GLY A 151 -5.63 9.63 -3.39
N LEU A 152 -4.36 9.97 -3.21
CA LEU A 152 -3.22 9.09 -3.26
C LEU A 152 -2.22 9.53 -2.18
N LEU A 153 -1.53 8.56 -1.57
CA LEU A 153 -0.27 8.82 -0.89
C LEU A 153 0.86 8.65 -1.91
N PHE A 154 1.68 9.68 -2.08
CA PHE A 154 2.92 9.60 -2.82
C PHE A 154 4.10 9.58 -1.86
N ILE A 155 5.03 8.65 -2.08
CA ILE A 155 6.32 8.59 -1.39
C ILE A 155 7.40 8.72 -2.43
N GLY A 156 8.26 9.72 -2.29
CA GLY A 156 9.34 10.03 -3.22
C GLY A 156 10.71 9.81 -2.61
N PHE A 157 11.61 9.29 -3.43
CA PHE A 157 13.00 9.01 -3.11
C PHE A 157 13.89 9.74 -4.12
N GLU A 158 14.92 10.39 -3.62
CA GLU A 158 15.94 11.06 -4.43
C GLU A 158 17.20 10.20 -4.45
N ASN A 159 17.80 10.06 -5.63
CA ASN A 159 19.01 9.29 -5.78
C ASN A 159 20.17 9.97 -5.03
N PRO A 160 20.89 9.26 -4.14
CA PRO A 160 22.05 9.82 -3.45
C PRO A 160 23.21 10.21 -4.38
N ASP A 161 23.29 9.62 -5.58
CA ASP A 161 24.33 9.94 -6.55
C ASP A 161 24.00 11.25 -7.31
N ALA A 162 24.86 12.24 -7.12
CA ALA A 162 24.72 13.57 -7.72
C ALA A 162 24.89 13.56 -9.25
N GLU A 163 25.61 12.58 -9.80
CA GLU A 163 25.90 12.45 -11.24
C GLU A 163 24.90 11.53 -11.97
N ALA A 164 23.85 11.08 -11.29
CA ALA A 164 22.82 10.24 -11.89
C ALA A 164 22.13 10.95 -13.07
N SER A 165 21.84 10.20 -14.13
CA SER A 165 21.04 10.67 -15.27
C SER A 165 19.68 11.19 -14.81
N GLU A 166 19.12 12.22 -15.47
CA GLU A 166 17.82 12.83 -15.12
C GLU A 166 16.70 11.80 -14.87
N ASP A 167 16.61 10.75 -15.70
CA ASP A 167 15.59 9.69 -15.58
C ASP A 167 15.77 8.80 -14.33
N ASN A 168 16.93 8.85 -13.69
CA ASN A 168 17.32 8.06 -12.53
C ASN A 168 17.57 8.95 -11.29
N LYS A 169 17.12 10.21 -11.30
CA LYS A 169 17.25 11.14 -10.17
C LYS A 169 16.12 11.01 -9.14
N HIS A 170 14.93 10.65 -9.60
CA HIS A 170 13.74 10.58 -8.75
C HIS A 170 12.99 9.26 -8.96
N PHE A 171 12.58 8.65 -7.86
CA PHE A 171 11.63 7.54 -7.88
C PHE A 171 10.47 7.84 -6.95
N SER A 172 9.25 7.49 -7.34
CA SER A 172 8.09 7.67 -6.48
C SER A 172 7.16 6.47 -6.53
N MET A 173 6.54 6.19 -5.39
CA MET A 173 5.51 5.18 -5.23
C MET A 173 4.19 5.87 -4.92
N GLY A 174 3.14 5.48 -5.65
CA GLY A 174 1.77 5.93 -5.41
C GLY A 174 0.92 4.83 -4.81
N PHE A 175 0.19 5.15 -3.74
CA PHE A 175 -0.72 4.23 -3.07
C PHE A 175 -2.16 4.75 -3.17
N ASN A 176 -3.06 3.91 -3.70
CA ASN A 176 -4.47 4.21 -3.90
C ASN A 176 -5.30 4.08 -2.61
N CYS A 177 -4.90 4.76 -1.54
CA CYS A 177 -5.55 4.70 -0.22
C CYS A 177 -6.60 5.79 0.02
N GLY A 178 -6.91 6.59 -1.00
CA GLY A 178 -7.61 7.85 -0.80
C GLY A 178 -6.64 8.96 -0.36
N GLY A 179 -7.16 10.15 -0.15
CA GLY A 179 -6.38 11.32 0.28
C GLY A 179 -6.78 11.81 1.67
N GLY A 180 -6.04 12.77 2.20
CA GLY A 180 -6.28 13.30 3.54
C GLY A 180 -5.91 12.30 4.64
N GLU A 181 -6.84 12.05 5.57
CA GLU A 181 -6.58 11.26 6.77
C GLU A 181 -6.18 9.81 6.49
N THR A 182 -6.75 9.17 5.47
CA THR A 182 -6.41 7.77 5.14
C THR A 182 -4.99 7.64 4.59
N ALA A 183 -4.55 8.62 3.79
CA ALA A 183 -3.16 8.70 3.32
C ALA A 183 -2.18 9.01 4.44
N MET A 184 -2.57 9.90 5.37
CA MET A 184 -1.79 10.18 6.58
C MET A 184 -1.67 8.93 7.47
N ALA A 185 -2.75 8.19 7.70
CA ALA A 185 -2.75 6.96 8.49
C ALA A 185 -1.88 5.86 7.85
N LEU A 186 -1.85 5.77 6.52
CA LEU A 186 -0.96 4.85 5.81
C LEU A 186 0.51 5.30 5.94
N TRP A 187 0.78 6.60 5.83
CA TRP A 187 2.11 7.16 6.10
C TRP A 187 2.60 6.89 7.53
N GLU A 188 1.70 7.02 8.50
CA GLU A 188 1.97 6.72 9.90
C GLU A 188 2.37 5.25 10.14
N CYS A 189 2.01 4.31 9.26
CA CYS A 189 2.51 2.94 9.35
C CYS A 189 4.03 2.89 9.14
N MET A 190 4.54 3.57 8.12
CA MET A 190 5.99 3.65 7.86
C MET A 190 6.70 4.44 8.96
N ARG A 191 6.15 5.61 9.31
CA ARG A 191 6.76 6.49 10.30
C ARG A 191 6.78 5.86 11.70
N SER A 192 5.65 5.31 12.17
CA SER A 192 5.57 4.68 13.48
C SER A 192 6.46 3.44 13.58
N TYR A 193 6.60 2.68 12.49
CA TYR A 193 7.58 1.60 12.41
C TYR A 193 9.02 2.14 12.61
N MET A 194 9.41 3.15 11.84
CA MET A 194 10.77 3.70 11.87
C MET A 194 11.12 4.42 13.18
N GLU A 195 10.17 5.14 13.78
CA GLU A 195 10.45 5.96 14.97
C GLU A 195 10.12 5.24 16.28
N ILE A 196 9.00 4.50 16.35
CA ILE A 196 8.53 3.86 17.58
C ILE A 196 8.98 2.40 17.63
N GLY A 197 8.64 1.62 16.60
CA GLY A 197 9.01 0.21 16.49
C GLY A 197 7.91 -0.65 15.85
N PRO A 198 8.17 -1.96 15.66
CA PRO A 198 7.25 -2.87 14.98
C PRO A 198 5.92 -3.09 15.71
N ASP A 199 5.90 -3.01 17.04
CA ASP A 199 4.69 -3.19 17.84
C ASP A 199 3.69 -2.04 17.69
N ALA A 200 4.15 -0.86 17.27
CA ALA A 200 3.30 0.31 17.07
C ALA A 200 2.39 0.18 15.84
N VAL A 201 2.67 -0.77 14.94
CA VAL A 201 2.00 -0.89 13.64
C VAL A 201 1.32 -2.25 13.55
N SER A 202 -0.01 -2.27 13.56
CA SER A 202 -0.74 -3.50 13.24
C SER A 202 -0.55 -3.86 11.76
N ASP A 203 -0.25 -5.13 11.47
CA ASP A 203 -0.05 -5.63 10.12
C ASP A 203 -0.89 -6.88 9.86
N ARG A 204 -0.99 -7.27 8.58
CA ARG A 204 -1.66 -8.51 8.14
C ARG A 204 -0.70 -9.45 7.39
N THR A 205 0.57 -9.47 7.76
CA THR A 205 1.60 -10.32 7.10
C THR A 205 1.30 -11.82 7.21
N SER A 206 0.50 -12.24 8.19
CA SER A 206 0.03 -13.63 8.34
C SER A 206 -0.69 -14.17 7.09
N ARG A 207 -1.22 -13.31 6.22
CA ARG A 207 -1.84 -13.71 4.95
C ARG A 207 -0.86 -14.40 3.98
N PHE A 208 0.44 -14.10 4.08
CA PHE A 208 1.47 -14.69 3.21
C PHE A 208 1.96 -16.05 3.72
N ASN A 209 1.64 -16.41 4.96
CA ASN A 209 2.03 -17.67 5.56
C ASN A 209 0.78 -18.42 6.05
N ARG A 210 -0.05 -18.85 5.09
CA ARG A 210 -1.27 -19.63 5.33
C ARG A 210 -0.97 -21.12 5.06
N PRO A 211 -0.60 -21.92 6.07
CA PRO A 211 -0.38 -23.37 5.90
C PRO A 211 -1.69 -24.14 5.63
N LYS A 212 -2.84 -23.53 5.99
CA LYS A 212 -4.17 -24.09 5.77
C LYS A 212 -4.62 -23.87 4.32
N GLY A 213 -5.40 -24.80 3.78
CA GLY A 213 -6.04 -24.65 2.48
C GLY A 213 -7.00 -23.44 2.43
N ILE A 214 -7.31 -22.97 1.22
CA ILE A 214 -8.11 -21.75 0.97
C ILE A 214 -9.43 -21.75 1.74
N TRP A 215 -10.19 -22.85 1.67
CA TRP A 215 -11.46 -22.99 2.39
C TRP A 215 -11.32 -22.97 3.90
N ALA A 216 -10.26 -23.57 4.44
CA ALA A 216 -10.03 -23.57 5.88
C ALA A 216 -9.67 -22.16 6.40
N SER A 217 -8.85 -21.42 5.65
CA SER A 217 -8.57 -20.01 5.97
C SER A 217 -9.82 -19.14 5.84
N TYR A 218 -10.64 -19.36 4.82
CA TYR A 218 -11.91 -18.64 4.66
C TYR A 218 -12.86 -18.90 5.84
N LEU A 219 -12.95 -20.14 6.33
CA LEU A 219 -13.76 -20.45 7.52
C LEU A 219 -13.23 -19.77 8.79
N ASP A 220 -11.90 -19.73 8.99
CA ASP A 220 -11.29 -19.00 10.11
C ASP A 220 -11.62 -17.51 10.02
N ASP A 221 -11.49 -16.91 8.83
CA ASP A 221 -11.82 -15.50 8.57
C ASP A 221 -13.32 -15.24 8.82
N LEU A 222 -14.19 -16.18 8.47
CA LEU A 222 -15.64 -16.11 8.70
C LEU A 222 -15.99 -16.19 10.18
N VAL A 223 -15.34 -17.07 10.95
CA VAL A 223 -15.52 -17.13 12.41
C VAL A 223 -15.02 -15.85 13.08
N ALA A 224 -13.85 -15.34 12.67
CA ALA A 224 -13.32 -14.08 13.19
C ALA A 224 -14.23 -12.89 12.86
N ALA A 225 -14.81 -12.85 11.66
CA ALA A 225 -15.80 -11.86 11.27
C ALA A 225 -17.09 -11.98 12.10
N ALA A 226 -17.58 -13.21 12.33
CA ALA A 226 -18.78 -13.45 13.14
C ALA A 226 -18.59 -12.97 14.59
N GLN A 227 -17.40 -13.14 15.16
CA GLN A 227 -17.07 -12.63 16.50
C GLN A 227 -17.05 -11.09 16.56
N ARG A 228 -16.64 -10.40 15.49
CA ARG A 228 -16.56 -8.93 15.45
C ARG A 228 -17.90 -8.25 15.17
N LYS A 229 -18.70 -8.79 14.25
CA LYS A 229 -19.89 -8.12 13.69
C LYS A 229 -21.18 -8.96 13.73
N GLY A 230 -21.13 -10.16 14.31
CA GLY A 230 -22.27 -11.07 14.43
C GLY A 230 -22.48 -11.95 13.20
N TRP A 231 -23.12 -13.11 13.41
CA TRP A 231 -23.33 -14.13 12.36
C TRP A 231 -24.17 -13.65 11.20
N PHE A 232 -25.27 -12.93 11.45
CA PHE A 232 -26.14 -12.43 10.39
C PHE A 232 -25.38 -11.52 9.42
N LEU A 233 -24.68 -10.51 9.96
CA LEU A 233 -23.94 -9.55 9.14
C LEU A 233 -22.75 -10.22 8.43
N THR A 234 -22.16 -11.25 9.06
CA THR A 234 -21.06 -12.02 8.47
C THR A 234 -21.53 -12.89 7.31
N LEU A 235 -22.62 -13.64 7.46
CA LEU A 235 -23.16 -14.46 6.39
C LEU A 235 -23.64 -13.61 5.21
N LEU A 236 -24.17 -12.42 5.48
CA LEU A 236 -24.54 -11.47 4.45
C LEU A 236 -23.29 -10.93 3.70
N TRP A 237 -22.32 -10.37 4.42
CA TRP A 237 -21.19 -9.68 3.80
C TRP A 237 -20.04 -10.58 3.38
N GLU A 238 -19.55 -11.46 4.27
CA GLU A 238 -18.44 -12.37 3.96
C GLU A 238 -18.91 -13.60 3.19
N GLY A 239 -20.15 -14.05 3.46
CA GLY A 239 -20.80 -15.15 2.77
C GLY A 239 -21.33 -14.75 1.40
N PHE A 240 -22.52 -14.15 1.36
CA PHE A 240 -23.21 -13.87 0.10
C PHE A 240 -22.45 -12.85 -0.77
N PHE A 241 -22.20 -11.64 -0.28
CA PHE A 241 -21.50 -10.62 -1.08
C PHE A 241 -20.03 -10.99 -1.33
N GLY A 242 -19.33 -11.46 -0.31
CA GLY A 242 -17.92 -11.83 -0.40
C GLY A 242 -17.68 -12.96 -1.41
N LEU A 243 -18.43 -14.07 -1.32
CA LEU A 243 -18.22 -15.21 -2.21
C LEU A 243 -18.81 -14.98 -3.60
N LEU A 244 -20.04 -14.49 -3.70
CA LEU A 244 -20.73 -14.43 -4.99
C LEU A 244 -20.44 -13.14 -5.75
N ILE A 245 -20.52 -11.99 -5.07
CA ILE A 245 -20.41 -10.68 -5.72
C ILE A 245 -18.97 -10.24 -5.88
N PHE A 246 -18.08 -10.52 -4.91
CA PHE A 246 -16.68 -10.07 -4.96
C PHE A 246 -15.67 -11.20 -5.18
N ASN A 247 -16.11 -12.46 -5.13
CA ASN A 247 -15.28 -13.65 -5.30
C ASN A 247 -13.99 -13.62 -4.46
N THR A 248 -14.15 -13.46 -3.15
CA THR A 248 -13.03 -13.41 -2.19
C THR A 248 -12.13 -14.65 -2.23
N LEU A 249 -12.66 -15.81 -2.65
CA LEU A 249 -11.86 -17.02 -2.85
C LEU A 249 -10.90 -16.90 -4.03
N LEU A 250 -11.35 -16.35 -5.16
CA LEU A 250 -10.47 -16.09 -6.30
C LEU A 250 -9.37 -15.09 -5.93
N ILE A 251 -9.70 -14.08 -5.13
CA ILE A 251 -8.72 -13.13 -4.59
C ILE A 251 -7.67 -13.87 -3.77
N ASP A 252 -8.07 -14.70 -2.80
CA ASP A 252 -7.14 -15.47 -1.95
C ASP A 252 -6.27 -16.44 -2.77
N VAL A 253 -6.84 -17.11 -3.78
CA VAL A 253 -6.09 -17.99 -4.69
C VAL A 253 -5.00 -17.22 -5.43
N LEU A 254 -5.37 -16.10 -6.08
CA LEU A 254 -4.43 -15.34 -6.90
C LEU A 254 -3.39 -14.62 -6.05
N GLU A 255 -3.78 -14.12 -4.88
CA GLU A 255 -2.87 -13.49 -3.93
C GLU A 255 -1.84 -14.50 -3.40
N ARG A 256 -2.27 -15.70 -2.99
CA ARG A 256 -1.35 -16.76 -2.56
C ARG A 256 -0.43 -17.19 -3.68
N TRP A 257 -0.97 -17.42 -4.87
CA TRP A 257 -0.19 -17.85 -6.02
C TRP A 257 0.89 -16.81 -6.38
N LYS A 258 0.58 -15.52 -6.24
CA LYS A 258 1.47 -14.45 -6.69
C LYS A 258 2.42 -13.92 -5.61
N LEU A 259 1.98 -13.86 -4.35
CA LEU A 259 2.69 -13.17 -3.27
C LEU A 259 3.08 -14.09 -2.10
N SER A 260 2.86 -15.41 -2.17
CA SER A 260 3.27 -16.34 -1.10
C SER A 260 4.35 -17.33 -1.60
N PRO A 261 5.62 -17.19 -1.18
CA PRO A 261 6.17 -16.13 -0.33
C PRO A 261 6.32 -14.79 -1.07
N PRO A 262 6.35 -13.65 -0.35
CA PRO A 262 6.56 -12.35 -0.99
C PRO A 262 7.98 -12.28 -1.58
N PRO A 263 8.21 -11.51 -2.65
CA PRO A 263 9.55 -11.35 -3.21
C PRO A 263 10.50 -10.72 -2.19
N ASP A 264 11.77 -11.12 -2.21
CA ASP A 264 12.82 -10.63 -1.31
C ASP A 264 13.91 -9.87 -2.11
N LEU A 265 14.80 -9.19 -1.39
CA LEU A 265 15.97 -8.52 -1.94
C LEU A 265 17.17 -9.47 -1.87
N GLU A 266 17.58 -9.99 -3.02
CA GLU A 266 18.59 -11.09 -3.10
C GLU A 266 20.04 -10.58 -3.24
N HIS A 267 20.25 -9.28 -3.47
CA HIS A 267 21.59 -8.74 -3.68
C HIS A 267 22.46 -8.87 -2.41
N PRO A 268 23.69 -9.41 -2.51
CA PRO A 268 24.53 -9.71 -1.33
C PRO A 268 24.70 -8.52 -0.37
N ASP A 269 24.98 -7.33 -0.92
CA ASP A 269 25.17 -6.12 -0.14
C ASP A 269 23.90 -5.71 0.63
N ILE A 270 22.72 -5.90 0.03
CA ILE A 270 21.44 -5.58 0.65
C ILE A 270 21.05 -6.63 1.69
N VAL A 271 21.40 -7.89 1.46
CA VAL A 271 21.23 -8.97 2.44
C VAL A 271 22.10 -8.68 3.67
N GLU A 272 23.35 -8.26 3.48
CA GLU A 272 24.22 -7.86 4.58
C GLU A 272 23.72 -6.60 5.29
N TRP A 273 23.30 -5.58 4.54
CA TRP A 273 22.67 -4.38 5.07
C TRP A 273 21.37 -4.67 5.84
N SER A 274 20.65 -5.73 5.48
CA SER A 274 19.41 -6.14 6.17
C SER A 274 19.63 -6.90 7.48
N LYS A 275 20.89 -7.19 7.86
CA LYS A 275 21.21 -7.85 9.14
C LYS A 275 21.02 -6.89 10.32
N SER A 276 20.63 -7.47 11.45
CA SER A 276 20.49 -6.74 12.71
C SER A 276 21.83 -6.18 13.17
N LEU A 277 21.83 -4.93 13.60
CA LEU A 277 22.93 -4.27 14.28
C LEU A 277 22.74 -4.32 15.80
N PRO A 278 23.84 -4.37 16.57
CA PRO A 278 23.83 -4.12 18.00
C PRO A 278 23.19 -2.75 18.31
N PRO A 279 22.43 -2.60 19.42
CA PRO A 279 21.78 -1.34 19.79
C PRO A 279 22.71 -0.13 19.85
N GLU A 280 24.00 -0.35 20.17
CA GLU A 280 25.02 0.70 20.25
C GLU A 280 25.38 1.28 18.88
N GLN A 281 25.10 0.55 17.80
CA GLN A 281 25.38 0.95 16.41
C GLN A 281 24.13 1.48 15.70
N TRP A 282 23.01 1.64 16.40
CA TRP A 282 21.79 2.17 15.79
C TRP A 282 21.97 3.66 15.47
N ALA A 283 21.58 4.02 14.25
CA ALA A 283 21.57 5.41 13.82
C ALA A 283 20.57 6.20 14.65
N THR A 284 20.98 7.38 15.14
CA THR A 284 20.12 8.28 15.90
C THR A 284 19.43 9.29 14.99
N PRO A 285 18.23 9.78 15.35
CA PRO A 285 17.57 10.88 14.64
C PRO A 285 18.48 12.10 14.47
N SER A 286 18.38 12.81 13.35
CA SER A 286 19.18 14.01 13.14
C SER A 286 18.79 15.15 14.11
N PRO A 287 19.70 16.10 14.37
CA PRO A 287 19.39 17.28 15.18
C PRO A 287 18.23 18.10 14.61
N GLU A 288 18.07 18.14 13.29
CA GLU A 288 16.99 18.87 12.62
C GLU A 288 15.62 18.25 12.93
N LEU A 289 15.53 16.92 12.86
CA LEU A 289 14.30 16.20 13.21
C LEU A 289 13.96 16.38 14.69
N LEU A 290 14.95 16.29 15.57
CA LEU A 290 14.75 16.51 17.02
C LEU A 290 14.29 17.94 17.32
N ALA A 291 14.87 18.94 16.65
CA ALA A 291 14.47 20.33 16.79
C ALA A 291 13.03 20.57 16.29
N ALA A 292 12.61 19.89 15.23
CA ALA A 292 11.25 19.97 14.70
C ALA A 292 10.21 19.24 15.56
N LEU A 293 10.60 18.19 16.29
CA LEU A 293 9.75 17.46 17.23
C LEU A 293 9.54 18.18 18.57
N ALA A 294 10.54 18.93 19.04
CA ALA A 294 10.50 19.57 20.37
C ALA A 294 9.28 20.48 20.63
N PRO A 295 8.83 21.33 19.67
CA PRO A 295 7.62 22.14 19.86
C PRO A 295 6.34 21.30 19.94
N GLN A 296 6.27 20.17 19.23
CA GLN A 296 5.07 19.33 19.19
C GLN A 296 4.87 18.57 20.52
N ALA A 297 5.96 18.09 21.12
CA ALA A 297 5.96 17.44 22.43
C ALA A 297 5.54 18.38 23.57
N ALA A 298 5.72 19.70 23.41
CA ALA A 298 5.27 20.69 24.39
C ALA A 298 3.75 21.00 24.29
N THR A 299 3.08 20.55 23.23
CA THR A 299 1.65 20.81 22.95
C THR A 299 0.75 19.57 23.02
N SER A 300 1.34 18.37 23.13
CA SER A 300 0.65 17.09 23.30
C SER A 300 0.48 16.72 24.78
#